data_AF-A0A316MC14-F1
#
_entry.id   AF-A0A316MC14-F1
#
_cell.length_a   1.000
_cell.length_b   1.000
_cell.length_c   1.000
_cell.angle_alpha   90.00
_cell.angle_beta   90.00
_cell.angle_gamma   90.00
#
_symmetry.space_group_name_H-M   'P 1'
#
loop_
_entity.id
_entity.type
_entity.pdbx_description
1 polymer ?
#
loop_
_entity_poly.entity_id
_entity_poly.type
_entity_poly.pdbx_seq_one_letter_code
_entity_poly.pdbx_strand_id
1 'polypeptide(L)'
;MLKDLAEKAKTSKHARINKEKILTYIRALESYGTRIGAPVIKHIDGDIWELRPLDNRILFFYWKDDTFVLLHHFIKKTQKTPLRDIEQAKRNLADFLESEG
;
A
#
# COMPACT_ATOMS: atom_id res chain seq x y z
N MET A 1 -7.03 -7.86 8.84
CA MET A 1 -6.58 -6.54 8.36
C MET A 1 -7.74 -5.52 8.23
N LEU A 2 -8.69 -5.68 7.29
CA LEU A 2 -9.85 -4.77 7.17
C LEU A 2 -10.89 -4.91 8.29
N LYS A 3 -11.04 -6.13 8.85
CA LYS A 3 -11.95 -6.41 9.97
C LYS A 3 -11.55 -5.68 11.25
N ASP A 4 -10.26 -5.65 11.56
CA ASP A 4 -9.69 -4.97 12.75
C ASP A 4 -9.88 -3.44 12.69
N LEU A 5 -9.67 -2.86 11.50
CA LEU A 5 -9.96 -1.44 11.23
C LEU A 5 -11.45 -1.14 11.28
N ALA A 6 -12.31 -2.06 10.82
CA ALA A 6 -13.76 -1.89 10.88
C ALA A 6 -14.29 -1.95 12.32
N GLU A 7 -13.73 -2.79 13.19
CA GLU A 7 -14.08 -2.81 14.61
C GLU A 7 -13.60 -1.54 15.34
N LYS A 8 -12.35 -1.11 15.13
CA LYS A 8 -11.84 0.13 15.74
C LYS A 8 -12.51 1.39 15.20
N ALA A 9 -13.02 1.37 13.97
CA ALA A 9 -13.81 2.48 13.41
C ALA A 9 -15.19 2.64 14.08
N LYS A 10 -15.71 1.63 14.78
CA LYS A 10 -16.93 1.77 15.60
C LYS A 10 -16.68 2.60 16.86
N THR A 11 -15.45 2.63 17.36
CA THR A 11 -15.11 3.25 18.66
C THR A 11 -14.29 4.54 18.54
N SER A 12 -13.64 4.82 17.39
CA SER A 12 -12.80 6.01 17.25
C SER A 12 -12.91 6.70 15.88
N LYS A 13 -13.25 8.00 15.90
CA LYS A 13 -13.39 8.87 14.72
C LYS A 13 -12.14 8.83 13.82
N HIS A 14 -10.95 8.73 14.41
CA HIS A 14 -9.69 8.68 13.68
C HIS A 14 -9.53 7.40 12.84
N ALA A 15 -9.91 6.24 13.38
CA ALA A 15 -9.84 4.97 12.64
C ALA A 15 -10.79 4.98 11.42
N ARG A 16 -11.97 5.61 11.57
CA ARG A 16 -12.94 5.76 10.48
C ARG A 16 -12.40 6.64 9.36
N ILE A 17 -11.85 7.80 9.71
CA ILE A 17 -11.20 8.71 8.73
C ILE A 17 -10.04 8.02 8.02
N ASN A 18 -9.23 7.25 8.75
CA ASN A 18 -8.08 6.57 8.18
C ASN A 18 -8.50 5.48 7.17
N LYS A 19 -9.50 4.66 7.52
CA LYS A 19 -10.07 3.67 6.60
C LYS A 19 -10.63 4.31 5.34
N GLU A 20 -11.38 5.40 5.49
CA GLU A 20 -11.99 6.11 4.37
C GLU A 20 -10.92 6.67 3.42
N LYS A 21 -9.88 7.30 3.97
CA LYS A 21 -8.74 7.80 3.19
C LYS A 21 -7.98 6.69 2.47
N ILE A 22 -7.71 5.56 3.11
CA ILE A 22 -7.07 4.40 2.45
C ILE A 22 -7.92 3.94 1.27
N LEU A 23 -9.23 3.79 1.46
CA LEU A 23 -10.16 3.40 0.39
C LEU A 23 -10.18 4.40 -0.77
N THR A 24 -10.20 5.72 -0.47
CA THR A 24 -10.12 6.76 -1.50
C THR A 24 -8.83 6.64 -2.30
N TYR A 25 -7.69 6.37 -1.64
CA TYR A 25 -6.40 6.25 -2.30
C TYR A 25 -6.30 4.98 -3.16
N ILE A 26 -6.87 3.86 -2.70
CA ILE A 26 -6.93 2.62 -3.50
C ILE A 26 -7.81 2.83 -4.73
N ARG A 27 -8.99 3.47 -4.59
CA ARG A 27 -9.85 3.79 -5.73
C ARG A 27 -9.18 4.76 -6.71
N ALA A 28 -8.42 5.74 -6.19
CA ALA A 28 -7.64 6.62 -7.04
C ALA A 28 -6.54 5.85 -7.77
N LEU A 29 -5.88 4.90 -7.11
CA LEU A 29 -4.92 3.99 -7.75
C LEU A 29 -5.57 3.16 -8.85
N GLU A 30 -6.76 2.64 -8.63
CA GLU A 30 -7.52 1.91 -9.66
C GLU A 30 -7.95 2.80 -10.83
N SER A 31 -8.35 4.06 -10.56
CA SER A 31 -8.85 4.98 -11.59
C SER A 31 -7.75 5.67 -12.41
N TYR A 32 -6.62 5.97 -11.77
CA TYR A 32 -5.54 6.80 -12.34
C TYR A 32 -4.21 6.04 -12.45
N GLY A 33 -4.08 4.86 -11.84
CA GLY A 33 -2.86 4.06 -11.84
C GLY A 33 -1.67 4.76 -11.20
N THR A 34 -0.47 4.45 -11.71
CA THR A 34 0.79 5.09 -11.31
C THR A 34 0.88 6.57 -11.74
N ARG A 35 -0.07 7.06 -12.57
CA ARG A 35 -0.10 8.46 -13.05
C ARG A 35 -0.53 9.47 -11.99
N ILE A 36 -1.02 9.03 -10.81
CA ILE A 36 -1.33 9.95 -9.70
C ILE A 36 -0.09 10.76 -9.29
N GLY A 37 1.09 10.14 -9.36
CA GLY A 37 2.35 10.78 -9.00
C GLY A 37 2.49 11.11 -7.51
N ALA A 38 3.57 11.81 -7.17
CA ALA A 38 3.84 12.28 -5.82
C ALA A 38 2.88 13.44 -5.46
N PRO A 39 2.41 13.57 -4.20
CA PRO A 39 2.89 12.90 -2.98
C PRO A 39 2.17 11.59 -2.62
N VAL A 40 1.19 11.17 -3.42
CA VAL A 40 0.30 10.03 -3.12
C VAL A 40 0.99 8.70 -3.38
N ILE A 41 1.63 8.57 -4.54
CA ILE A 41 2.43 7.41 -4.93
C ILE A 41 3.89 7.84 -5.00
N LYS A 42 4.78 7.00 -4.48
CA LYS A 42 6.21 7.16 -4.67
C LYS A 42 6.81 5.86 -5.20
N HIS A 43 7.57 5.95 -6.27
CA HIS A 43 8.42 4.86 -6.73
C HIS A 43 9.55 4.61 -5.72
N ILE A 44 9.75 3.35 -5.31
CA ILE A 44 10.81 2.98 -4.39
C ILE A 44 11.96 2.35 -5.17
N ASP A 45 11.70 1.22 -5.82
CA ASP A 45 12.74 0.41 -6.46
C ASP A 45 12.12 -0.60 -7.43
N GLY A 46 12.70 -0.76 -8.62
CA GLY A 46 12.22 -1.70 -9.65
C GLY A 46 10.74 -1.49 -10.00
N ASP A 47 9.92 -2.53 -9.84
CA ASP A 47 8.46 -2.46 -10.03
C ASP A 47 7.69 -2.15 -8.74
N ILE A 48 8.38 -1.88 -7.63
CA ILE A 48 7.76 -1.63 -6.32
C ILE A 48 7.45 -0.14 -6.14
N TRP A 49 6.18 0.11 -5.86
CA TRP A 49 5.60 1.41 -5.59
C TRP A 49 5.09 1.48 -4.15
N GLU A 50 5.14 2.68 -3.57
CA GLU A 50 4.64 2.97 -2.23
C GLU A 50 3.46 3.93 -2.30
N LEU A 51 2.31 3.50 -1.80
CA LEU A 51 1.14 4.35 -1.58
C LEU A 51 1.22 4.97 -0.19
N ARG A 52 0.91 6.27 -0.10
CA ARG A 52 1.09 7.07 1.11
C ARG A 52 -0.24 7.65 1.65
N PRO A 53 -1.22 6.83 2.05
CA PRO A 53 -2.43 7.35 2.67
C PRO A 53 -2.17 7.73 4.14
N LEU A 54 -2.13 9.02 4.43
CA LEU A 54 -1.87 9.56 5.77
C LEU A 54 -0.55 8.98 6.34
N ASP A 55 -0.62 8.32 7.51
CA ASP A 55 0.49 7.67 8.20
C ASP A 55 0.69 6.21 7.79
N ASN A 56 -0.19 5.67 6.94
CA ASN A 56 -0.02 4.32 6.42
C ASN A 56 0.90 4.34 5.21
N ARG A 57 1.65 3.25 5.05
CA ARG A 57 2.48 2.98 3.89
C ARG A 57 2.12 1.60 3.39
N ILE A 58 1.77 1.55 2.11
CA ILE A 58 1.33 0.33 1.46
C ILE A 58 2.26 0.13 0.28
N LEU A 59 3.06 -0.93 0.33
CA LEU A 59 3.94 -1.33 -0.76
C LEU A 59 3.15 -2.25 -1.68
N PHE A 60 3.17 -1.91 -2.96
CA PHE A 60 2.47 -2.63 -4.01
C PHE A 60 3.34 -2.63 -5.27
N PHE A 61 3.02 -3.49 -6.22
CA PHE A 61 3.64 -3.46 -7.53
C PHE A 61 2.57 -3.49 -8.62
N TYR A 62 2.96 -3.04 -9.80
CA TYR A 62 2.11 -3.10 -10.99
C TYR A 62 2.32 -4.47 -11.65
N TRP A 63 1.23 -5.21 -11.78
CA TRP A 63 1.14 -6.45 -12.53
C TRP A 63 0.44 -6.20 -13.88
N LYS A 64 0.49 -7.18 -14.78
CA LYS A 64 -0.13 -7.07 -16.11
C LYS A 64 -1.66 -6.87 -15.98
N ASP A 65 -2.25 -6.32 -17.04
CA ASP A 65 -3.71 -6.08 -17.14
C ASP A 65 -4.27 -5.12 -16.08
N ASP A 66 -3.62 -3.96 -15.88
CA ASP A 66 -4.05 -2.94 -14.90
C ASP A 66 -4.24 -3.48 -13.46
N THR A 67 -3.59 -4.61 -13.17
CA THR A 67 -3.69 -5.28 -11.88
C THR A 67 -2.61 -4.77 -10.94
N PHE A 68 -3.01 -4.32 -9.76
CA PHE A 68 -2.07 -3.90 -8.71
C PHE A 68 -2.06 -4.93 -7.59
N VAL A 69 -0.88 -5.45 -7.27
CA VAL A 69 -0.74 -6.46 -6.22
C VAL A 69 -0.12 -5.81 -4.99
N LEU A 70 -0.84 -5.90 -3.88
CA LEU A 70 -0.46 -5.35 -2.58
C LEU A 70 0.47 -6.33 -1.86
N LEU A 71 1.76 -5.96 -1.74
CA LEU A 71 2.80 -6.83 -1.19
C LEU A 71 2.85 -6.77 0.33
N HIS A 72 2.81 -5.56 0.88
CA HIS A 72 3.02 -5.34 2.31
C HIS A 72 2.40 -4.02 2.78
N HIS A 73 1.93 -3.98 4.02
CA HIS A 73 1.40 -2.75 4.61
C HIS A 73 2.00 -2.52 5.99
N PHE A 74 2.33 -1.28 6.30
CA PHE A 74 2.81 -0.90 7.62
C PHE A 74 2.39 0.52 7.96
N ILE A 75 2.25 0.79 9.26
CA ILE A 75 2.03 2.15 9.76
C ILE A 75 3.40 2.76 9.99
N LYS A 76 3.65 3.94 9.42
CA LYS A 76 4.90 4.66 9.56
C LYS A 76 5.11 5.02 11.04
N LYS A 77 6.02 4.31 11.71
CA LYS A 77 6.49 4.66 13.06
C LYS A 77 7.71 5.58 13.04
N THR A 78 8.42 5.64 11.92
CA THR A 78 9.71 6.35 11.76
C THR A 78 9.72 7.17 10.46
N GLN A 79 10.54 8.22 10.35
CA GLN A 79 10.52 9.15 9.21
C GLN A 79 10.82 8.47 7.85
N LYS A 80 11.64 7.41 7.86
CA LYS A 80 12.06 6.64 6.68
C LYS A 80 11.41 5.25 6.70
N THR A 81 11.10 4.72 5.52
CA THR A 81 10.64 3.34 5.35
C THR A 81 11.74 2.39 5.82
N PRO A 82 11.51 1.54 6.83
CA PRO A 82 12.52 0.62 7.33
C PRO A 82 12.94 -0.35 6.24
N LEU A 83 14.25 -0.62 6.13
CA LEU A 83 14.79 -1.55 5.14
C LEU A 83 14.13 -2.93 5.22
N ARG A 84 13.82 -3.39 6.44
CA ARG A 84 13.16 -4.67 6.67
C ARG A 84 11.80 -4.80 5.97
N ASP A 85 11.01 -3.73 5.93
CA ASP A 85 9.71 -3.72 5.25
C ASP A 85 9.88 -3.73 3.72
N ILE A 86 10.92 -3.05 3.21
CA ILE A 86 11.28 -3.08 1.78
C ILE A 86 11.74 -4.48 1.39
N GLU A 87 12.62 -5.09 2.17
CA GLU A 87 13.09 -6.46 1.95
C GLU A 87 11.94 -7.46 2.02
N GLN A 88 10.98 -7.27 2.92
CA GLN A 88 9.80 -8.12 2.99
C GLN A 88 8.94 -7.99 1.73
N ALA A 89 8.71 -6.76 1.24
CA ALA A 89 7.99 -6.56 -0.01
C ALA A 89 8.72 -7.21 -1.20
N LYS A 90 10.05 -7.09 -1.27
CA LYS A 90 10.85 -7.77 -2.31
C LYS A 90 10.74 -9.29 -2.26
N ARG A 91 10.76 -9.88 -1.05
CA ARG A 91 10.56 -11.33 -0.87
C ARG A 91 9.17 -11.75 -1.34
N ASN A 92 8.12 -11.02 -0.93
CA ASN A 92 6.74 -11.33 -1.33
C ASN A 92 6.55 -11.17 -2.86
N LEU A 93 7.23 -10.22 -3.49
CA LEU A 93 7.22 -10.06 -4.94
C LEU A 93 7.86 -11.28 -5.63
N ALA A 94 9.04 -11.70 -5.18
CA ALA A 94 9.72 -12.86 -5.75
C ALA A 94 8.87 -14.14 -5.62
N ASP A 95 8.28 -14.36 -4.44
CA ASP A 95 7.38 -15.49 -4.15
C ASP A 95 6.13 -15.47 -5.04
N PHE A 96 5.55 -14.30 -5.28
CA PHE A 96 4.42 -14.13 -6.20
C PHE A 96 4.82 -14.44 -7.66
N LEU A 97 5.97 -13.93 -8.11
CA LEU A 97 6.48 -14.18 -9.46
C LEU A 97 6.82 -15.65 -9.70
N GLU A 98 7.30 -16.36 -8.67
CA GLU A 98 7.56 -17.79 -8.72
C GLU A 98 6.26 -18.62 -8.74
N SER A 99 5.22 -18.16 -8.03
CA SER A 99 3.93 -18.86 -7.97
C SER A 99 3.07 -18.70 -9.23
N GLU A 100 3.21 -17.57 -9.93
CA GLU A 100 2.47 -17.25 -11.17
C GLU A 100 3.27 -17.59 -12.46
N GLY A 101 4.48 -18.16 -12.31
CA GLY A 101 5.41 -18.50 -13.38
C GLY A 101 5.26 -19.90 -13.95
#